data_AF-A0A943P7I1-F1
#
_entry.id   AF-A0A943P7I1-F1
#
_cell.length_a   1.000
_cell.length_b   1.000
_cell.length_c   1.000
_cell.angle_alpha   90.00
_cell.angle_beta   90.00
_cell.angle_gamma   90.00
#
_symmetry.space_group_name_H-M   'P 1'
#
loop_
_entity.id
_entity.type
_entity.pdbx_description
1 polymer ?
#
loop_
_entity_poly.entity_id
_entity_poly.type
_entity_poly.pdbx_seq_one_letter_code
_entity_poly.pdbx_strand_id
1 'polypeptide(L)'
;NILNNHEDSEECVNDTYVSVWNTIPPTRPHNFMPFTCKIARNLSLKRLEFMKRKKRSAEIILSLDELAAVLPDERYAPDVSDEDVGELISTFLRSQEEYVRNVFIRKYFYFDSIREIAKRYSFTESKVKNMLFYTRNKLKDYLIKEGVEI
;
A
#
# COMPACT_ATOMS: atom_id res chain seq x y z
N ASN A 1 11.59 5.83 5.73
CA ASN A 1 11.00 5.00 6.81
C ASN A 1 9.75 5.70 7.30
N ILE A 2 8.61 5.00 7.32
CA ILE A 2 7.27 5.57 7.63
C ILE A 2 7.22 6.24 9.01
N LEU A 3 7.98 5.73 9.98
CA LEU A 3 7.98 6.20 11.37
C LEU A 3 8.87 7.44 11.58
N ASN A 4 9.79 7.74 10.67
CA ASN A 4 10.77 8.83 10.77
C ASN A 4 11.56 8.89 12.10
N ASN A 5 11.58 7.80 12.87
CA ASN A 5 12.33 7.62 14.10
C ASN A 5 13.00 6.24 14.07
N HIS A 6 14.31 6.19 14.33
CA HIS A 6 15.09 4.95 14.26
C HIS A 6 14.68 3.96 15.35
N GLU A 7 14.52 4.42 16.58
CA GLU A 7 14.17 3.57 17.74
C GLU A 7 12.80 2.93 17.56
N ASP A 8 11.79 3.72 17.15
CA ASP A 8 10.45 3.20 16.85
C ASP A 8 10.45 2.15 15.72
N SER A 9 11.44 2.23 14.84
CA SER A 9 11.58 1.30 13.72
C SER A 9 12.20 -0.01 14.13
N GLU A 10 13.19 0.01 15.02
CA GLU A 10 13.74 -1.20 15.64
C GLU A 10 12.67 -1.92 16.46
N GLU A 11 11.86 -1.18 17.21
CA GLU A 11 10.73 -1.73 17.95
C GLU A 11 9.71 -2.39 17.01
N CYS A 12 9.36 -1.73 15.90
CA CYS A 12 8.45 -2.32 14.90
C CYS A 12 9.03 -3.58 14.23
N VAL A 13 10.34 -3.67 14.03
CA VAL A 13 11.00 -4.89 13.53
C VAL A 13 10.86 -6.02 14.56
N ASN A 14 11.11 -5.72 15.84
CA ASN A 14 10.95 -6.70 16.91
C ASN A 14 9.49 -7.17 17.05
N ASP A 15 8.54 -6.24 17.06
CA ASP A 15 7.10 -6.52 17.09
C ASP A 15 6.65 -7.36 15.88
N THR A 16 7.27 -7.15 14.71
CA THR A 16 7.02 -7.95 13.51
C THR A 16 7.42 -9.40 13.74
N TYR A 17 8.61 -9.67 14.26
CA TYR A 17 9.06 -11.03 14.53
C TYR A 17 8.18 -11.73 15.56
N VAL A 18 7.82 -11.05 16.66
CA VAL A 18 6.90 -11.59 17.67
C VAL A 18 5.53 -11.88 17.06
N SER A 19 4.99 -10.98 16.24
CA SER A 19 3.70 -11.18 15.58
C SER A 19 3.73 -12.36 14.62
N VAL A 20 4.80 -12.51 13.83
CA VAL A 20 5.00 -13.66 12.93
C VAL A 20 5.06 -14.96 13.74
N TRP A 21 5.84 -14.99 14.82
CA TRP A 21 5.97 -16.13 15.71
C TRP A 21 4.64 -16.55 16.32
N ASN A 22 3.82 -15.60 16.77
CA ASN A 22 2.52 -15.89 17.37
C ASN A 22 1.45 -16.31 16.34
N THR A 23 1.63 -15.96 15.07
CA THR A 23 0.63 -16.22 14.00
C THR A 23 0.82 -17.59 13.35
N ILE A 24 2.04 -18.15 13.43
CA ILE A 24 2.40 -19.48 12.93
C ILE A 24 2.66 -20.40 14.14
N PRO A 25 2.00 -21.56 14.28
CA PRO A 25 0.95 -22.16 13.46
C PRO A 25 -0.41 -21.98 14.15
N PRO A 26 -1.33 -21.24 13.51
CA PRO A 26 -2.14 -21.98 12.54
C PRO A 26 -1.97 -21.46 11.10
N THR A 27 -1.49 -20.23 10.93
CA THR A 27 -1.33 -19.64 9.60
C THR A 27 -0.17 -20.30 8.86
N ARG A 28 -0.36 -20.65 7.59
CA ARG A 28 0.69 -21.17 6.71
C ARG A 28 0.81 -20.27 5.48
N PRO A 29 1.70 -19.26 5.50
CA PRO A 29 1.83 -18.34 4.38
C PRO A 29 2.42 -19.04 3.16
N HIS A 30 1.76 -18.87 2.00
CA HIS A 30 2.27 -19.40 0.72
C HIS A 30 3.58 -18.73 0.30
N ASN A 31 3.76 -17.44 0.60
CA ASN A 31 5.02 -16.72 0.44
C ASN A 31 5.33 -15.92 1.71
N PHE A 32 6.50 -16.18 2.29
CA PHE A 32 6.89 -15.60 3.57
C PHE A 32 7.22 -14.10 3.50
N MET A 33 7.75 -13.61 2.37
CA MET A 33 8.17 -12.21 2.27
C MET A 33 6.98 -11.23 2.23
N PRO A 34 5.96 -11.40 1.37
CA PRO A 34 4.75 -10.57 1.41
C PRO A 34 4.01 -10.68 2.75
N PHE A 35 3.99 -11.87 3.36
CA PHE A 35 3.36 -12.11 4.66
C PHE A 35 4.00 -11.26 5.77
N THR A 36 5.33 -11.33 5.89
CA THR A 36 6.08 -10.53 6.88
C THR A 36 5.99 -9.03 6.58
N CYS A 37 6.05 -8.63 5.31
CA CYS A 37 5.88 -7.24 4.89
C CYS A 37 4.48 -6.69 5.25
N LYS A 38 3.41 -7.47 5.10
CA LYS A 38 2.04 -7.08 5.50
C LYS A 38 1.99 -6.81 7.01
N ILE A 39 2.57 -7.70 7.83
CA ILE A 39 2.62 -7.55 9.28
C ILE A 39 3.41 -6.29 9.67
N ALA A 40 4.63 -6.13 9.13
CA ALA A 40 5.48 -4.98 9.42
C ALA A 40 4.82 -3.66 9.04
N ARG A 41 4.16 -3.59 7.87
CA ARG A 41 3.40 -2.42 7.41
C ARG A 41 2.27 -2.10 8.39
N ASN A 42 1.47 -3.09 8.77
CA ASN A 42 0.34 -2.89 9.67
C ASN A 42 0.77 -2.40 11.05
N LEU A 43 1.84 -2.96 11.61
CA LEU A 43 2.42 -2.50 12.88
C LEU A 43 2.96 -1.07 12.78
N SER A 44 3.69 -0.77 11.69
CA SER A 44 4.20 0.58 11.44
C SER A 44 3.08 1.60 11.33
N LEU A 45 1.98 1.27 10.65
CA LEU A 45 0.81 2.15 10.54
C LEU A 45 0.11 2.35 11.89
N LYS A 46 -0.07 1.30 12.69
CA LYS A 46 -0.64 1.40 14.05
C LYS A 46 0.23 2.27 14.97
N ARG A 47 1.55 2.07 14.95
CA ARG A 47 2.50 2.88 15.72
C ARG A 47 2.45 4.34 15.27
N LEU A 48 2.41 4.57 13.96
CA LEU A 48 2.27 5.88 13.38
C LEU A 48 0.98 6.58 13.86
N GLU A 49 -0.17 5.90 13.80
CA GLU A 49 -1.44 6.42 14.30
C GLU A 49 -1.35 6.78 15.78
N PHE A 50 -0.78 5.90 16.61
CA PHE A 50 -0.58 6.13 18.03
C PHE A 50 0.24 7.40 18.30
N MET A 51 1.39 7.54 17.64
CA MET A 51 2.28 8.71 17.76
C MET A 51 1.64 9.98 17.19
N LYS A 52 0.84 9.85 16.13
CA LYS A 52 0.27 10.96 15.35
C LYS A 52 -1.17 11.33 15.72
N ARG A 53 -1.72 10.80 16.83
CA ARG A 53 -2.98 11.30 17.45
C ARG A 53 -2.95 12.82 17.78
N LYS A 54 -1.82 13.52 17.58
CA LYS A 54 -1.72 14.99 17.60
C LYS A 54 -1.36 15.69 16.26
N LYS A 55 -0.78 15.02 15.26
CA LYS A 55 -0.46 15.58 13.91
C LYS A 55 -0.28 14.46 12.87
N ARG A 56 -1.22 14.31 11.93
CA ARG A 56 -1.13 13.31 10.84
C ARG A 56 0.01 13.64 9.83
N SER A 57 0.59 12.62 9.19
CA SER A 57 1.67 12.78 8.18
C SER A 57 1.09 13.16 6.82
N ALA A 58 1.42 14.34 6.29
CA ALA A 58 0.86 14.82 5.02
C ALA A 58 1.06 13.85 3.84
N GLU A 59 2.22 13.21 3.73
CA GLU A 59 2.54 12.32 2.60
C GLU A 59 1.80 10.97 2.62
N ILE A 60 1.55 10.43 3.82
CA ILE A 60 0.83 9.16 3.99
C ILE A 60 -0.66 9.41 3.75
N ILE A 61 -1.21 10.49 4.32
CA ILE A 61 -2.58 10.92 4.05
C ILE A 61 -2.77 11.13 2.55
N LEU A 62 -1.89 11.89 1.90
CA LEU A 62 -1.99 12.15 0.46
C LEU A 62 -1.98 10.85 -0.36
N SER A 63 -1.14 9.89 0.01
CA SER A 63 -1.08 8.59 -0.69
C SER A 63 -2.34 7.75 -0.47
N LEU A 64 -2.93 7.81 0.74
CA LEU A 64 -4.19 7.15 1.03
C LEU A 64 -5.37 7.82 0.32
N ASP A 65 -5.44 9.15 0.33
CA ASP A 65 -6.48 9.94 -0.34
C ASP A 65 -6.44 9.73 -1.87
N GLU A 66 -5.24 9.70 -2.46
CA GLU A 66 -5.04 9.40 -3.88
C GLU A 66 -5.59 8.02 -4.25
N LEU A 67 -5.42 7.02 -3.38
CA LEU A 67 -5.89 5.66 -3.64
C LEU A 67 -7.39 5.54 -3.34
N ALA A 68 -7.88 6.13 -2.26
CA ALA A 68 -9.30 6.15 -1.91
C ALA A 68 -10.15 6.79 -3.01
N ALA A 69 -9.64 7.78 -3.74
CA ALA A 69 -10.33 8.40 -4.86
C ALA A 69 -10.56 7.46 -6.08
N VAL A 70 -9.92 6.29 -6.10
CA VAL A 70 -10.09 5.28 -7.17
C VAL A 70 -10.61 3.93 -6.65
N LEU A 71 -10.81 3.79 -5.34
CA LEU A 71 -11.41 2.61 -4.74
C LEU A 71 -12.91 2.82 -4.55
N PRO A 72 -13.72 1.75 -4.61
CA PRO A 72 -15.14 1.84 -4.27
C PRO A 72 -15.34 2.34 -2.84
N ASP A 73 -16.34 3.20 -2.65
CA ASP A 73 -16.86 3.48 -1.30
C ASP A 73 -17.68 2.26 -0.85
N GLU A 74 -17.55 1.82 0.41
CA GLU A 74 -18.37 0.75 1.00
C GLU A 74 -19.87 1.01 0.81
N ARG A 75 -20.27 2.28 0.66
CA ARG A 75 -21.64 2.71 0.37
C ARG A 75 -22.17 2.25 -0.99
N TYR A 76 -21.30 2.06 -1.98
CA TYR A 76 -21.67 1.73 -3.36
C TYR A 76 -21.40 0.25 -3.71
N ALA A 77 -20.60 -0.46 -2.92
CA ALA A 77 -20.30 -1.88 -3.13
C ALA A 77 -20.35 -2.70 -1.80
N PRO A 78 -21.51 -2.78 -1.12
CA PRO A 78 -21.62 -3.43 0.19
C PRO A 78 -21.40 -4.95 0.17
N ASP A 79 -21.56 -5.58 -1.01
CA ASP A 79 -21.41 -7.02 -1.20
C ASP A 79 -19.99 -7.43 -1.63
N VAL A 80 -19.07 -6.47 -1.85
CA VAL A 80 -17.69 -6.74 -2.25
C VAL A 80 -16.80 -6.69 -1.02
N SER A 81 -16.13 -7.80 -0.70
CA SER A 81 -15.23 -7.83 0.46
C SER A 81 -13.90 -7.11 0.16
N ASP A 82 -13.23 -6.62 1.20
CA ASP A 82 -11.87 -6.07 1.09
C ASP A 82 -10.89 -7.07 0.44
N GLU A 83 -11.09 -8.36 0.70
CA GLU A 83 -10.34 -9.44 0.05
C GLU A 83 -10.57 -9.48 -1.47
N ASP A 84 -11.82 -9.36 -1.92
CA ASP A 84 -12.16 -9.36 -3.35
C ASP A 84 -11.56 -8.15 -4.06
N VAL A 85 -11.69 -6.95 -3.46
CA VAL A 85 -11.04 -5.74 -3.96
C VAL A 85 -9.52 -5.92 -4.02
N GLY A 86 -8.93 -6.54 -3.00
CA GLY A 86 -7.50 -6.86 -2.95
C GLY A 86 -7.03 -7.77 -4.08
N GLU A 87 -7.82 -8.79 -4.44
CA GLU A 87 -7.50 -9.70 -5.55
C GLU A 87 -7.67 -9.02 -6.91
N LEU A 88 -8.69 -8.16 -7.08
CA LEU A 88 -8.87 -7.36 -8.29
C LEU A 88 -7.71 -6.39 -8.51
N ILE A 89 -7.27 -5.67 -7.47
CA ILE A 89 -6.08 -4.80 -7.54
C ILE A 89 -4.83 -5.62 -7.87
N SER A 90 -4.67 -6.80 -7.26
CA SER A 90 -3.53 -7.69 -7.51
C SER A 90 -3.50 -8.16 -8.96
N THR A 91 -4.66 -8.55 -9.51
CA THR A 91 -4.82 -8.96 -10.91
C THR A 91 -4.54 -7.81 -11.86
N PHE A 92 -5.10 -6.63 -11.61
CA PHE A 92 -4.82 -5.43 -12.36
C PHE A 92 -3.31 -5.11 -12.38
N LEU A 93 -2.65 -5.09 -11.22
CA LEU A 93 -1.23 -4.76 -11.14
C LEU A 93 -0.35 -5.80 -11.85
N ARG A 94 -0.74 -7.09 -11.83
CA ARG A 94 -0.05 -8.15 -12.59
C ARG A 94 -0.12 -7.93 -14.11
N SER A 95 -1.18 -7.28 -14.61
CA SER A 95 -1.33 -6.95 -16.03
C SER A 95 -0.49 -5.75 -16.49
N GLN A 96 0.03 -4.93 -15.58
CA GLN A 96 0.85 -3.76 -15.92
C GLN A 96 2.31 -4.14 -16.16
N GLU A 97 3.02 -3.30 -16.91
CA GLU A 97 4.47 -3.39 -17.06
C GLU A 97 5.16 -3.38 -15.69
N GLU A 98 6.24 -4.15 -15.55
CA GLU A 98 6.87 -4.42 -14.25
C GLU A 98 7.26 -3.14 -13.51
N TYR A 99 7.86 -2.16 -14.19
CA TYR A 99 8.26 -0.91 -13.53
C TYR A 99 7.04 -0.07 -13.11
N VAL A 100 5.93 -0.11 -13.85
CA VAL A 100 4.68 0.58 -13.49
C VAL A 100 4.10 -0.02 -12.22
N ARG A 101 3.99 -1.36 -12.19
CA ARG A 101 3.58 -2.12 -11.00
C ARG A 101 4.46 -1.79 -9.80
N ASN A 102 5.78 -1.82 -9.98
CA ASN A 102 6.73 -1.59 -8.91
C ASN A 102 6.67 -0.14 -8.38
N VAL A 103 6.47 0.86 -9.25
CA VAL A 103 6.24 2.26 -8.85
C VAL A 103 4.95 2.39 -8.03
N PHE A 104 3.87 1.72 -8.45
CA PHE A 104 2.59 1.73 -7.76
C PHE A 104 2.69 1.11 -6.36
N ILE A 105 3.29 -0.08 -6.25
CA ILE A 105 3.51 -0.77 -4.96
C ILE A 105 4.38 0.09 -4.03
N ARG A 106 5.46 0.69 -4.55
CA ARG A 106 6.32 1.59 -3.76
C ARG A 106 5.55 2.77 -3.20
N LYS A 107 4.71 3.41 -4.02
CA LYS A 107 3.92 4.57 -3.61
C LYS A 107 2.84 4.21 -2.58
N TYR A 108 2.06 3.15 -2.80
CA TYR A 108 0.85 2.89 -2.01
C TYR A 108 1.01 1.83 -0.93
N PHE A 109 1.92 0.85 -1.12
CA PHE A 109 2.21 -0.16 -0.11
C PHE A 109 3.33 0.29 0.83
N TYR A 110 4.45 0.78 0.28
CA TYR A 110 5.61 1.19 1.07
C TYR A 110 5.62 2.67 1.50
N PHE A 111 4.74 3.49 0.91
CA PHE A 111 4.68 4.93 1.14
C PHE A 111 5.99 5.68 0.81
N ASP A 112 6.75 5.17 -0.17
CA ASP A 112 7.94 5.86 -0.67
C ASP A 112 7.51 7.20 -1.32
N SER A 113 8.29 8.25 -1.05
CA SER A 113 8.07 9.56 -1.65
C SER A 113 8.32 9.56 -3.16
N ILE A 114 7.73 10.50 -3.89
CA ILE A 114 7.98 10.67 -5.34
C ILE A 114 9.48 10.80 -5.62
N ARG A 115 10.20 11.52 -4.77
CA ARG A 115 11.64 11.72 -4.85
C ARG A 115 12.42 10.41 -4.65
N GLU A 116 12.05 9.59 -3.66
CA GLU A 116 12.69 8.30 -3.42
C GLU A 116 12.46 7.32 -4.58
N ILE A 117 11.23 7.28 -5.11
CA ILE A 117 10.88 6.46 -6.28
C ILE A 117 11.66 6.94 -7.51
N ALA A 118 11.68 8.24 -7.77
CA ALA A 118 12.41 8.83 -8.88
C ALA A 118 13.90 8.47 -8.82
N LYS A 119 14.52 8.62 -7.65
CA LYS A 119 15.93 8.24 -7.43
C LYS A 119 16.16 6.74 -7.66
N ARG A 120 15.27 5.87 -7.13
CA ARG A 120 15.41 4.41 -7.22
C ARG A 120 15.39 3.89 -8.65
N TYR A 121 14.50 4.44 -9.49
CA TYR A 121 14.32 3.98 -10.87
C TYR A 121 14.99 4.90 -11.90
N SER A 122 15.80 5.87 -11.45
CA SER A 122 16.44 6.88 -12.31
C SER A 122 15.44 7.61 -13.23
N PHE A 123 14.26 7.92 -12.69
CA PHE A 123 13.21 8.68 -13.36
C PHE A 123 13.20 10.13 -12.89
N THR A 124 12.56 11.01 -13.66
CA THR A 124 12.20 12.35 -13.19
C THR A 124 10.99 12.26 -12.27
N GLU A 125 10.86 13.18 -11.31
CA GLU A 125 9.69 13.24 -10.44
C GLU A 125 8.39 13.42 -11.25
N SER A 126 8.42 14.22 -12.32
CA SER A 126 7.28 14.39 -13.23
C SER A 126 6.88 13.08 -13.91
N LYS A 127 7.84 12.25 -14.33
CA LYS A 127 7.56 10.93 -14.91
C LYS A 127 6.86 10.03 -13.88
N VAL A 128 7.32 10.02 -12.63
CA VAL A 128 6.70 9.23 -11.55
C VAL A 128 5.27 9.71 -11.28
N LYS A 129 5.05 11.03 -11.16
CA LYS A 129 3.71 11.62 -10.95
C LYS A 129 2.74 11.24 -12.07
N ASN A 130 3.17 11.39 -13.32
CA ASN A 130 2.35 11.05 -14.49
C ASN A 130 2.06 9.55 -14.51
N MET A 131 3.06 8.70 -14.28
CA MET A 131 2.88 7.25 -14.24
C MET A 131 1.85 6.82 -13.20
N LEU A 132 1.95 7.36 -11.98
CA LEU A 132 0.98 7.08 -10.92
C LEU A 132 -0.43 7.57 -11.29
N PHE A 133 -0.56 8.77 -11.84
CA PHE A 133 -1.85 9.30 -12.30
C PHE A 133 -2.51 8.40 -13.35
N TYR A 134 -1.80 8.04 -14.41
CA TYR A 134 -2.34 7.16 -15.46
C TYR A 134 -2.68 5.78 -14.92
N THR A 135 -1.85 5.22 -14.04
CA THR A 135 -2.09 3.89 -13.47
C THR A 135 -3.32 3.88 -12.57
N ARG A 136 -3.53 4.93 -11.77
CA ARG A 136 -4.73 5.09 -10.94
C ARG A 136 -6.01 5.18 -11.78
N ASN A 137 -6.00 5.95 -12.86
CA ASN A 137 -7.16 6.04 -13.76
C ASN A 137 -7.45 4.70 -14.45
N LYS A 138 -6.40 3.99 -14.90
CA LYS A 138 -6.56 2.63 -15.44
C LYS A 138 -7.12 1.64 -14.41
N LEU A 139 -6.70 1.74 -13.15
CA LEU A 139 -7.24 0.92 -12.06
C LEU A 139 -8.73 1.24 -11.85
N LYS A 140 -9.08 2.52 -11.81
CA LYS A 140 -10.47 2.97 -11.71
C LYS A 140 -11.34 2.36 -12.82
N ASP A 141 -10.91 2.51 -14.06
CA ASP A 141 -11.62 1.98 -15.23
C ASP A 141 -11.71 0.45 -15.21
N TYR A 142 -10.68 -0.22 -14.68
CA TYR A 142 -10.68 -1.67 -14.51
C TYR A 142 -11.70 -2.12 -13.46
N LEU A 143 -11.73 -1.50 -12.29
CA LEU A 143 -12.67 -1.85 -11.22
C LEU A 143 -14.13 -1.66 -11.67
N ILE A 144 -14.43 -0.56 -12.38
CA ILE A 144 -15.77 -0.32 -12.96
C ILE A 144 -16.16 -1.44 -13.93
N LYS A 145 -15.23 -1.93 -14.76
CA LYS A 145 -15.51 -3.04 -15.70
C LYS A 145 -15.77 -4.37 -15.00
N GLU A 146 -15.12 -4.60 -13.87
CA GLU A 146 -15.30 -5.80 -13.05
C GLU A 146 -16.55 -5.74 -12.14
N GLY A 147 -17.40 -4.71 -12.32
CA GLY A 147 -18.67 -4.58 -11.59
C GLY A 147 -18.52 -4.01 -10.18
N VAL A 148 -17.35 -3.46 -9.85
CA VAL A 148 -17.12 -2.72 -8.61
C VAL A 148 -17.49 -1.27 -8.85
N GLU A 149 -18.71 -0.87 -8.49
CA GLU A 149 -19.16 0.52 -8.59
C GLU A 149 -18.39 1.41 -7.62
N ILE A 150 -17.89 2.55 -8.12
CA ILE A 150 -17.02 3.49 -7.39
C ILE A 150 -17.78 4.74 -7.00
#